data_AF-A0A7S0K997-F1
#
_entry.id   AF-A0A7S0K997-F1
#
_cell.length_a   1.000
_cell.length_b   1.000
_cell.length_c   1.000
_cell.angle_alpha   90.00
_cell.angle_beta   90.00
_cell.angle_gamma   90.00
#
_symmetry.space_group_name_H-M   'P 1'
#
loop_
_entity.id
_entity.type
_entity.pdbx_description
1 polymer ?
#
loop_
_entity_poly.entity_id
_entity_poly.type
_entity_poly.pdbx_seq_one_letter_code
_entity_poly.pdbx_strand_id
1 'polypeptide(L)'
;GGARGGAGRGLPGPPSLSGAAGSPSDAVSDATAALASQLATFGEGVSALLDEPDPSNALAAMTGSAVPAAVEPEDARLGRLAAEAEFRGDVATAERFHQDRVARMEEAALQDGGAFTTDVWCAYAEWLCRRGQLSKAEAAAREAVAIDPGCVRALCLLA
;
A
#
# COMPACT_ATOMS: atom_id res chain seq x y z
N GLY A 1 70.47 40.99 35.63
CA GLY A 1 71.06 40.32 34.46
C GLY A 1 71.19 38.85 34.76
N GLY A 2 70.71 37.99 33.86
CA GLY A 2 70.89 36.55 33.96
C GLY A 2 69.67 35.75 33.49
N ALA A 3 69.80 35.11 32.31
CA ALA A 3 69.44 33.71 32.08
C ALA A 3 69.84 33.33 30.63
N ARG A 4 70.87 32.49 30.52
CA ARG A 4 71.26 31.73 29.32
C ARG A 4 70.66 30.32 29.43
N GLY A 5 70.42 29.69 28.28
CA GLY A 5 70.27 28.23 28.10
C GLY A 5 68.89 27.85 27.54
N GLY A 6 68.71 27.20 26.40
CA GLY A 6 69.61 26.37 25.60
C GLY A 6 69.29 24.89 25.76
N ALA A 7 68.33 24.36 24.98
CA ALA A 7 68.10 22.96 24.60
C ALA A 7 66.79 22.97 23.78
N GLY A 8 66.63 22.39 22.60
CA GLY A 8 67.17 21.15 22.05
C GLY A 8 66.01 20.57 21.25
N ARG A 9 66.02 20.76 19.93
CA ARG A 9 65.00 20.26 19.00
C ARG A 9 64.93 18.73 19.10
N GLY A 10 63.74 18.20 19.38
CA GLY A 10 63.40 16.79 19.18
C GLY A 10 61.97 16.71 18.65
N LEU A 11 61.82 16.67 17.32
CA LEU A 11 60.55 16.32 16.70
C LEU A 11 60.47 14.79 16.60
N PRO A 12 59.36 14.16 17.01
CA PRO A 12 59.17 12.72 16.83
C PRO A 12 59.04 12.40 15.34
N GLY A 13 59.74 11.36 14.90
CA GLY A 13 59.69 10.85 13.53
C GLY A 13 58.31 10.32 13.16
N PRO A 14 58.00 10.22 11.85
CA PRO A 14 56.71 9.70 11.39
C PRO A 14 56.58 8.21 11.74
N PRO A 15 55.36 7.71 12.00
CA PRO A 15 55.14 6.29 12.17
C PRO A 15 55.40 5.56 10.84
N SER A 16 56.28 4.55 10.90
CA SER A 16 56.41 3.54 9.86
C SER A 16 55.09 2.80 9.69
N LEU A 17 54.34 3.13 8.64
CA LEU A 17 53.24 2.30 8.16
C LEU A 17 53.85 1.09 7.45
N SER A 18 54.17 0.06 8.23
CA SER A 18 54.53 -1.26 7.72
C SER A 18 53.32 -1.84 6.99
N GLY A 19 53.40 -1.91 5.67
CA GLY A 19 52.37 -2.45 4.81
C GLY A 19 52.08 -3.91 5.12
N ALA A 20 50.82 -4.20 5.43
CA ALA A 20 50.18 -5.43 5.01
C ALA A 20 49.20 -5.03 3.89
N ALA A 21 49.75 -4.64 2.75
CA ALA A 21 48.98 -4.54 1.53
C ALA A 21 48.66 -5.98 1.10
N GLY A 22 47.53 -6.52 1.56
CA GLY A 22 46.88 -7.61 0.83
C GLY A 22 46.81 -7.17 -0.61
N SER A 23 47.35 -7.99 -1.53
CA SER A 23 47.46 -7.56 -2.92
C SER A 23 46.05 -7.26 -3.44
N PRO A 24 45.87 -6.30 -4.36
CA PRO A 24 44.54 -6.01 -4.92
C PRO A 24 43.88 -7.26 -5.52
N SER A 25 44.67 -8.29 -5.88
CA SER A 25 44.21 -9.61 -6.30
C SER A 25 43.46 -10.40 -5.21
N ASP A 26 43.90 -10.30 -3.95
CA ASP A 26 43.29 -11.03 -2.82
C ASP A 26 41.98 -10.35 -2.42
N ALA A 27 41.96 -9.00 -2.40
CA ALA A 27 40.76 -8.22 -2.13
C ALA A 27 39.69 -8.38 -3.22
N VAL A 28 40.08 -8.48 -4.49
CA VAL A 28 39.15 -8.78 -5.60
C VAL A 28 38.65 -10.22 -5.50
N SER A 29 39.48 -11.17 -5.11
CA SER A 29 39.07 -12.57 -4.92
C SER A 29 38.04 -12.70 -3.78
N ASP A 30 38.27 -12.03 -2.66
CA ASP A 30 37.34 -12.01 -1.52
C ASP A 30 36.02 -11.31 -1.88
N ALA A 31 36.07 -10.22 -2.64
CA ALA A 31 34.86 -9.55 -3.14
C ALA A 31 34.08 -10.44 -4.12
N THR A 32 34.75 -11.19 -4.98
CA THR A 32 34.08 -12.15 -5.89
C THR A 32 33.51 -13.36 -5.15
N ALA A 33 34.18 -13.85 -4.10
CA ALA A 33 33.68 -14.94 -3.26
C ALA A 33 32.46 -14.51 -2.44
N ALA A 34 32.47 -13.27 -1.92
CA ALA A 34 31.33 -12.67 -1.23
C ALA A 34 30.13 -12.50 -2.18
N LEU A 35 30.36 -11.99 -3.39
CA LEU A 35 29.31 -11.84 -4.40
C LEU A 35 28.74 -13.20 -4.84
N ALA A 36 29.59 -14.20 -5.02
CA ALA A 36 29.18 -15.55 -5.37
C ALA A 36 28.32 -16.19 -4.27
N SER A 37 28.69 -15.97 -3.00
CA SER A 37 27.91 -16.45 -1.86
C SER A 37 26.56 -15.72 -1.77
N GLN A 38 26.53 -14.40 -1.99
CA GLN A 38 25.29 -13.62 -2.02
C GLN A 38 24.34 -14.06 -3.15
N LEU A 39 24.88 -14.37 -4.34
CA LEU A 39 24.10 -14.86 -5.47
C LEU A 39 23.58 -16.29 -5.25
N ALA A 40 24.36 -17.15 -4.59
CA ALA A 40 23.92 -18.50 -4.23
C ALA A 40 22.77 -18.47 -3.22
N THR A 41 22.88 -17.66 -2.16
CA THR A 41 21.82 -17.47 -1.17
C THR A 41 20.57 -16.85 -1.80
N PHE A 42 20.74 -15.92 -2.76
CA PHE A 42 19.62 -15.35 -3.52
C PHE A 42 18.94 -16.42 -4.40
N GLY A 43 19.71 -17.29 -5.06
CA GLY A 43 19.18 -18.37 -5.88
C GLY A 43 18.39 -19.43 -5.10
N GLU A 44 18.84 -19.76 -3.88
CA GLU A 44 18.09 -20.64 -2.96
C GLU A 44 16.78 -19.99 -2.50
N GLY A 45 16.80 -18.69 -2.18
CA GLY A 45 15.59 -17.95 -1.80
C GLY A 45 14.56 -17.83 -2.93
N VAL A 46 15.02 -17.67 -4.18
CA VAL A 46 14.15 -17.62 -5.36
C VAL A 46 13.56 -19.00 -5.69
N SER A 47 14.31 -20.08 -5.46
CA SER A 47 13.81 -21.44 -5.69
C SER A 47 12.72 -21.83 -4.68
N ALA A 48 12.82 -21.36 -3.43
CA ALA A 48 11.77 -21.53 -2.43
C ALA A 48 10.50 -20.70 -2.73
N LEU A 49 10.64 -19.58 -3.45
CA LEU A 49 9.54 -18.68 -3.83
C LEU A 49 8.64 -19.27 -4.94
N LEU A 50 9.18 -20.20 -5.75
CA LEU A 50 8.44 -20.82 -6.85
C LEU A 50 7.62 -22.04 -6.41
N ASP A 51 7.82 -22.52 -5.18
CA ASP A 51 7.13 -23.70 -4.61
C ASP A 51 6.05 -23.33 -3.56
N GLU A 52 5.94 -22.05 -3.18
CA GLU A 52 4.90 -21.54 -2.27
C GLU A 52 3.79 -20.79 -3.05
N PRO A 53 2.50 -21.04 -2.75
CA PRO A 53 1.37 -20.59 -3.57
C PRO A 53 1.12 -19.08 -3.55
N ASP A 54 1.88 -18.29 -2.78
CA ASP A 54 1.70 -16.84 -2.75
C ASP A 54 3.03 -16.08 -2.47
N PRO A 55 3.75 -15.64 -3.52
CA PRO A 55 5.08 -15.01 -3.39
C PRO A 55 5.05 -13.65 -2.66
N SER A 56 3.86 -13.10 -2.43
CA SER A 56 3.64 -11.82 -1.75
C SER A 56 4.02 -11.86 -0.27
N ASN A 57 3.85 -13.00 0.41
CA ASN A 57 4.12 -13.12 1.85
C ASN A 57 5.61 -13.27 2.18
N ALA A 58 6.38 -13.91 1.29
CA ALA A 58 7.81 -14.12 1.50
C ALA A 58 8.61 -12.81 1.35
N LEU A 59 8.20 -11.92 0.45
CA LEU A 59 8.84 -10.61 0.25
C LEU A 59 8.61 -9.67 1.47
N ALA A 60 7.44 -9.78 2.11
CA ALA A 60 7.08 -9.03 3.31
C ALA A 60 7.91 -9.43 4.53
N ALA A 61 8.17 -10.73 4.70
CA ALA A 61 8.97 -11.23 5.81
C ALA A 61 10.44 -10.78 5.74
N MET A 62 11.01 -10.63 4.54
CA MET A 62 12.42 -10.21 4.38
C MET A 62 12.67 -8.71 4.53
N THR A 63 11.67 -7.87 4.26
CA THR A 63 11.86 -6.41 4.21
C THR A 63 11.61 -5.71 5.55
N GLY A 64 11.13 -6.42 6.58
CA GLY A 64 10.72 -5.81 7.85
C GLY A 64 9.63 -4.75 7.68
N SER A 65 9.03 -4.68 6.49
CA SER A 65 7.92 -3.81 6.18
C SER A 65 6.70 -4.60 6.56
N ALA A 66 6.12 -4.28 7.71
CA ALA A 66 4.76 -4.69 8.02
C ALA A 66 3.91 -4.28 6.82
N VAL A 67 3.51 -5.26 6.01
CA VAL A 67 2.42 -5.07 5.05
C VAL A 67 1.28 -4.57 5.92
N PRO A 68 0.82 -3.31 5.77
CA PRO A 68 -0.34 -2.89 6.51
C PRO A 68 -1.42 -3.89 6.12
N ALA A 69 -1.90 -4.68 7.08
CA ALA A 69 -3.00 -5.62 6.88
C ALA A 69 -4.00 -4.88 6.01
N ALA A 70 -4.21 -5.37 4.77
CA ALA A 70 -4.85 -4.60 3.70
C ALA A 70 -6.04 -3.87 4.30
N VAL A 71 -5.90 -2.55 4.48
CA VAL A 71 -6.91 -1.77 5.18
C VAL A 71 -8.11 -1.81 4.25
N GLU A 72 -9.10 -2.61 4.63
CA GLU A 72 -10.33 -2.76 3.86
C GLU A 72 -10.81 -1.37 3.46
N PRO A 73 -11.07 -1.15 2.17
CA PRO A 73 -11.41 0.17 1.70
C PRO A 73 -12.71 0.59 2.41
N GLU A 74 -12.72 1.81 2.93
CA GLU A 74 -13.71 2.28 3.90
C GLU A 74 -15.15 2.19 3.36
N ASP A 75 -15.30 2.33 2.04
CA ASP A 75 -16.53 2.12 1.26
C ASP A 75 -17.03 0.67 1.29
N ALA A 76 -16.13 -0.33 1.24
CA ALA A 76 -16.50 -1.74 1.40
C ALA A 76 -16.93 -2.03 2.85
N ARG A 77 -16.25 -1.43 3.83
CA ARG A 77 -16.62 -1.53 5.25
C ARG A 77 -18.01 -0.94 5.50
N LEU A 78 -18.27 0.26 5.00
CA LEU A 78 -19.59 0.91 5.10
C LEU A 78 -20.67 0.12 4.35
N GLY A 79 -20.33 -0.51 3.22
CA GLY A 79 -21.26 -1.37 2.48
C GLY A 79 -21.73 -2.57 3.30
N ARG A 80 -20.81 -3.22 4.03
CA ARG A 80 -21.17 -4.31 4.97
C ARG A 80 -22.05 -3.83 6.11
N LEU A 81 -21.73 -2.67 6.70
CA LEU A 81 -22.52 -2.08 7.78
C LEU A 81 -23.94 -1.69 7.32
N ALA A 82 -24.08 -1.17 6.10
CA ALA A 82 -25.37 -0.88 5.50
C ALA A 82 -26.21 -2.17 5.35
N ALA A 83 -25.63 -3.23 4.78
CA ALA A 83 -26.30 -4.52 4.63
C ALA A 83 -26.71 -5.14 5.98
N GLU A 84 -25.88 -5.01 7.01
CA GLU A 84 -26.22 -5.46 8.35
C GLU A 84 -27.38 -4.66 8.97
N ALA A 85 -27.36 -3.33 8.82
CA ALA A 85 -28.44 -2.47 9.29
C ALA A 85 -29.76 -2.78 8.56
N GLU A 86 -29.71 -3.03 7.25
CA GLU A 86 -30.86 -3.49 6.47
C GLU A 86 -31.41 -4.82 6.98
N PHE A 87 -30.54 -5.79 7.23
CA PHE A 87 -30.93 -7.10 7.75
C PHE A 87 -31.60 -6.99 9.13
N ARG A 88 -31.11 -6.08 9.97
CA ARG A 88 -31.71 -5.77 11.28
C ARG A 88 -33.00 -4.94 11.18
N GLY A 89 -33.32 -4.41 10.00
CA GLY A 89 -34.45 -3.51 9.78
C GLY A 89 -34.23 -2.08 10.32
N ASP A 90 -32.98 -1.72 10.67
CA ASP A 90 -32.63 -0.36 11.07
C ASP A 90 -32.43 0.52 9.83
N VAL A 91 -33.56 1.02 9.34
CA VAL A 91 -33.64 1.80 8.10
C VAL A 91 -32.83 3.09 8.19
N ALA A 92 -32.89 3.79 9.32
CA ALA A 92 -32.23 5.09 9.46
C ALA A 92 -30.70 4.93 9.44
N THR A 93 -30.20 3.90 10.12
CA THR A 93 -28.77 3.58 10.12
C THR A 93 -28.32 3.08 8.74
N ALA A 94 -29.13 2.25 8.06
CA ALA A 94 -28.82 1.81 6.70
C ALA A 94 -28.76 2.98 5.70
N GLU A 95 -29.71 3.91 5.76
CA GLU A 95 -29.74 5.10 4.91
C GLU A 95 -28.49 5.94 5.11
N ARG A 96 -28.12 6.18 6.37
CA ARG A 96 -26.91 6.93 6.71
C ARG A 96 -25.66 6.28 6.14
N PHE A 97 -25.51 4.96 6.28
CA PHE A 97 -24.33 4.29 5.73
C PHE A 97 -24.28 4.35 4.21
N HIS A 98 -25.41 4.24 3.50
CA HIS A 98 -25.43 4.42 2.05
C HIS A 98 -25.09 5.85 1.64
N GLN A 99 -25.61 6.86 2.35
CA GLN A 99 -25.30 8.27 2.10
C GLN A 99 -23.82 8.58 2.38
N ASP A 100 -23.26 8.06 3.48
CA ASP A 100 -21.85 8.22 3.81
C ASP A 100 -20.95 7.61 2.72
N ARG A 101 -21.34 6.49 2.11
CA ARG A 101 -20.61 5.89 0.99
C ARG A 101 -20.61 6.79 -0.25
N VAL A 102 -21.78 7.35 -0.60
CA VAL A 102 -21.92 8.26 -1.73
C VAL A 102 -21.08 9.53 -1.51
N ALA A 103 -21.21 10.16 -0.34
CA ALA A 103 -20.49 11.38 -0.01
C ALA A 103 -18.96 11.19 -0.09
N ARG A 104 -18.43 10.07 0.44
CA ARG A 104 -17.01 9.77 0.36
C ARG A 104 -16.53 9.51 -1.06
N MET A 105 -17.33 8.83 -1.87
CA MET A 105 -17.01 8.60 -3.28
C MET A 105 -16.95 9.93 -4.03
N GLU A 106 -17.92 10.83 -3.80
CA GLU A 106 -17.92 12.18 -4.39
C GLU A 106 -16.70 12.99 -3.92
N GLU A 107 -16.40 12.99 -2.62
CA GLU A 107 -15.21 13.66 -2.06
C GLU A 107 -13.91 13.13 -2.68
N ALA A 108 -13.77 11.80 -2.80
CA ALA A 108 -12.60 11.17 -3.41
C ALA A 108 -12.47 11.51 -4.90
N ALA A 109 -13.60 11.60 -5.62
CA ALA A 109 -13.61 12.03 -7.02
C ALA A 109 -13.17 13.49 -7.18
N LEU A 110 -13.54 14.37 -6.23
CA LEU A 110 -13.11 15.78 -6.22
C LEU A 110 -11.63 15.95 -5.86
N GLN A 111 -11.11 15.17 -4.92
CA GLN A 111 -9.77 15.38 -4.35
C GLN A 111 -8.66 14.74 -5.19
N ASP A 112 -8.83 13.49 -5.60
CA ASP A 112 -7.77 12.71 -6.24
C ASP A 112 -8.03 12.43 -7.74
N GLY A 113 -9.10 13.00 -8.30
CA GLY A 113 -9.64 12.51 -9.58
C GLY A 113 -10.03 11.04 -9.47
N GLY A 114 -10.42 10.62 -8.27
CA GLY A 114 -10.73 9.23 -7.93
C GLY A 114 -11.81 8.63 -8.82
N ALA A 115 -11.75 7.32 -9.01
CA ALA A 115 -12.70 6.61 -9.85
C ALA A 115 -14.11 6.68 -9.25
N PHE A 116 -15.03 7.27 -10.00
CA PHE A 116 -16.46 7.12 -9.73
C PHE A 116 -16.81 5.64 -9.81
N THR A 117 -17.27 5.07 -8.71
CA THR A 117 -17.69 3.66 -8.69
C THR A 117 -19.19 3.59 -8.87
N THR A 118 -19.61 3.00 -9.99
CA THR A 118 -21.02 2.74 -10.31
C THR A 118 -21.67 1.83 -9.27
N ASP A 119 -20.85 1.04 -8.58
CA ASP A 119 -21.28 0.10 -7.55
C ASP A 119 -21.98 0.75 -6.37
N VAL A 120 -21.47 1.90 -5.91
CA VAL A 120 -22.03 2.61 -4.76
C VAL A 120 -23.42 3.14 -5.09
N TRP A 121 -23.58 3.76 -6.26
CA TRP A 121 -24.86 4.28 -6.73
C TRP A 121 -25.90 3.19 -6.98
N CYS A 122 -25.50 2.07 -7.59
CA CYS A 122 -26.40 0.93 -7.79
C CYS A 122 -26.89 0.35 -6.46
N ALA A 123 -25.99 0.14 -5.49
CA ALA A 123 -26.35 -0.41 -4.18
C ALA A 123 -27.34 0.52 -3.45
N TYR A 124 -27.14 1.83 -3.54
CA TYR A 124 -28.05 2.80 -2.96
C TYR A 124 -29.42 2.81 -3.68
N ALA A 125 -29.44 2.75 -5.01
CA ALA A 125 -30.66 2.66 -5.80
C ALA A 125 -31.45 1.38 -5.50
N GLU A 126 -30.80 0.22 -5.39
CA GLU A 126 -31.43 -1.05 -4.99
C GLU A 126 -32.07 -0.99 -3.60
N TRP A 127 -31.38 -0.36 -2.66
CA TRP A 127 -31.92 -0.13 -1.33
C TRP A 127 -33.17 0.77 -1.36
N LEU A 128 -33.12 1.86 -2.12
CA LEU A 128 -34.26 2.77 -2.32
C LEU A 128 -35.45 2.07 -2.99
N CYS A 129 -35.20 1.19 -3.97
CA CYS A 129 -36.22 0.35 -4.60
C CYS A 129 -36.91 -0.56 -3.58
N ARG A 130 -36.14 -1.26 -2.72
CA ARG A 130 -36.70 -2.10 -1.65
C ARG A 130 -37.55 -1.31 -0.64
N ARG A 131 -37.30 -0.02 -0.49
CA ARG A 131 -38.07 0.90 0.36
C ARG A 131 -39.27 1.55 -0.34
N GLY A 132 -39.46 1.29 -1.64
CA GLY A 132 -40.51 1.92 -2.46
C GLY A 132 -40.25 3.40 -2.78
N GLN A 133 -39.04 3.91 -2.54
CA GLN A 133 -38.66 5.29 -2.84
C GLN A 133 -38.21 5.42 -4.30
N LEU A 134 -39.10 5.08 -5.24
CA LEU A 134 -38.76 4.90 -6.66
C LEU A 134 -38.17 6.16 -7.31
N SER A 135 -38.69 7.36 -7.00
CA SER A 135 -38.17 8.60 -7.56
C SER A 135 -36.71 8.88 -7.17
N LYS A 136 -36.33 8.54 -5.93
CA LYS A 136 -34.94 8.66 -5.48
C LYS A 136 -34.06 7.56 -6.07
N ALA A 137 -34.60 6.35 -6.18
CA ALA A 137 -33.89 5.22 -6.77
C ALA A 137 -33.54 5.50 -8.24
N GLU A 138 -34.49 6.07 -8.98
CA GLU A 138 -34.31 6.48 -10.38
C GLU A 138 -33.23 7.56 -10.51
N ALA A 139 -33.19 8.55 -9.61
CA ALA A 139 -32.13 9.55 -9.58
C ALA A 139 -30.76 8.90 -9.33
N ALA A 140 -30.65 8.03 -8.32
CA ALA A 140 -29.40 7.32 -8.02
C ALA A 140 -28.95 6.40 -9.17
N ALA A 141 -29.88 5.70 -9.82
CA ALA A 141 -29.57 4.86 -10.97
C ALA A 141 -29.13 5.68 -12.20
N ARG A 142 -29.68 6.90 -12.39
CA ARG A 142 -29.20 7.83 -13.42
C ARG A 142 -27.76 8.27 -13.17
N GLU A 143 -27.37 8.55 -11.93
CA GLU A 143 -25.98 8.87 -11.61
C GLU A 143 -25.06 7.69 -11.94
N ALA A 144 -25.47 6.45 -11.63
CA ALA A 144 -24.72 5.26 -12.04
C ALA A 144 -24.56 5.15 -13.57
N VAL A 145 -25.61 5.42 -14.34
CA VAL A 145 -25.58 5.41 -15.81
C VAL A 145 -24.75 6.57 -16.38
N ALA A 146 -24.74 7.73 -15.71
CA ALA A 146 -23.91 8.86 -16.12
C ALA A 146 -22.42 8.55 -15.99
N ILE A 147 -22.04 7.75 -15.00
CA ILE A 147 -20.67 7.26 -14.80
C ILE A 147 -20.35 6.16 -15.82
N ASP A 148 -21.22 5.15 -15.94
CA ASP A 148 -21.07 4.06 -16.90
C ASP A 148 -22.40 3.77 -17.62
N PRO A 149 -22.56 4.25 -18.86
CA PRO A 149 -23.76 3.99 -19.65
C PRO A 149 -23.99 2.50 -19.94
N GLY A 150 -22.96 1.66 -19.84
CA GLY A 150 -23.02 0.21 -20.05
C GLY A 150 -23.35 -0.58 -18.78
N CYS A 151 -23.54 0.08 -17.63
CA CYS A 151 -23.82 -0.59 -16.37
C CYS A 151 -25.19 -1.28 -16.41
N VAL A 152 -25.19 -2.57 -16.75
CA VAL A 152 -26.41 -3.40 -16.87
C VAL A 152 -27.24 -3.34 -15.60
N ARG A 153 -26.59 -3.33 -14.42
CA ARG A 153 -27.30 -3.27 -13.14
C ARG A 153 -28.07 -1.96 -12.97
N ALA A 154 -27.47 -0.81 -13.30
CA ALA A 154 -28.15 0.48 -13.26
C ALA A 154 -29.29 0.55 -14.29
N LEU A 155 -29.09 0.02 -15.49
CA LEU A 155 -30.12 -0.06 -16.53
C LEU A 155 -31.31 -0.93 -16.09
N CYS A 156 -31.06 -2.06 -15.42
CA CYS A 156 -32.12 -2.91 -14.87
C CYS A 156 -32.94 -2.20 -13.78
N LEU A 157 -32.37 -1.24 -13.05
CA LEU A 157 -33.08 -0.47 -12.02
C LEU A 157 -33.94 0.65 -12.62
N LEU A 158 -33.72 1.00 -13.89
CA LEU A 158 -34.47 2.02 -14.63
C LEU A 158 -35.52 1.44 -15.59
N ALA A 159 -35.52 0.11 -15.79
CA ALA A 159 -36.41 -0.61 -16.69
C ALA A 159 -37.74 -1.00 -16.02
#